data_AF-A0A383AZW2-F1
#
_entry.id   AF-A0A383AZW2-F1
#
_cell.length_a   1.000
_cell.length_b   1.000
_cell.length_c   1.000
_cell.angle_alpha   90.00
_cell.angle_beta   90.00
_cell.angle_gamma   90.00
#
_symmetry.space_group_name_H-M   'P 1'
#
loop_
_entity.id
_entity.type
_entity.pdbx_description
1 polymer ?
#
loop_
_entity_poly.entity_id
_entity_poly.type
_entity_poly.pdbx_seq_one_letter_code
_entity_poly.pdbx_strand_id
1 'polypeptide(L)'
;MPKLKEKEFTERQDQFVYNLVRLGNNPTQSARLAGYKDPKQSAFNLVHSPKMIARIRQERHKVYQTDLAPIAVSTLKEVMQDTEAPSSARVAAARSCLELAGDLGKHSQANQKADKSLSDMSVEELAAIIDKLDGEKVRLAKDVTP
;
A
#
# COMPACT_ATOMS: atom_id res chain seq x y z
N MET A 1 -7.98 -30.71 7.20
CA MET A 1 -9.10 -30.03 6.52
C MET A 1 -8.58 -29.36 5.26
N PRO A 2 -9.17 -29.58 4.07
CA PRO A 2 -8.70 -28.94 2.85
C PRO A 2 -9.09 -27.46 2.89
N LYS A 3 -8.12 -26.56 2.71
CA LYS A 3 -8.37 -25.12 2.56
C LYS A 3 -9.26 -24.93 1.32
N LEU A 4 -10.45 -24.38 1.50
CA LEU A 4 -11.32 -23.93 0.41
C LEU A 4 -10.48 -23.09 -0.55
N LYS A 5 -10.33 -23.53 -1.80
CA LYS A 5 -9.76 -22.70 -2.87
C LYS A 5 -10.60 -21.42 -2.92
N GLU A 6 -10.03 -20.30 -2.50
CA GLU A 6 -10.63 -18.99 -2.75
C GLU A 6 -10.94 -18.93 -4.24
N LYS A 7 -12.22 -18.76 -4.63
CA LYS A 7 -12.61 -18.69 -6.04
C LYS A 7 -11.68 -17.70 -6.75
N GLU A 8 -10.92 -18.14 -7.73
CA GLU A 8 -10.12 -17.26 -8.57
C GLU A 8 -11.02 -16.19 -9.22
N PHE A 9 -10.46 -15.02 -9.51
CA PHE A 9 -11.19 -13.99 -10.24
C PHE A 9 -11.51 -14.50 -11.65
N THR A 10 -12.70 -14.19 -12.14
CA THR A 10 -13.00 -14.50 -13.54
C THR A 10 -12.14 -13.62 -14.45
N GLU A 11 -11.79 -14.11 -15.64
CA GLU A 11 -11.06 -13.33 -16.65
C GLU A 11 -11.73 -11.97 -16.91
N ARG A 12 -13.07 -11.94 -16.89
CA ARG A 12 -13.86 -10.71 -17.02
C ARG A 12 -13.61 -9.70 -15.89
N GLN A 13 -13.52 -10.18 -14.65
CA GLN A 13 -13.22 -9.35 -13.49
C GLN A 13 -11.78 -8.85 -13.54
N ASP A 14 -10.82 -9.66 -13.98
CA ASP A 14 -9.45 -9.23 -14.18
C ASP A 14 -9.35 -8.17 -15.27
N GLN A 15 -10.05 -8.33 -16.40
CA GLN A 15 -10.14 -7.31 -17.44
C GLN A 15 -10.76 -6.00 -16.94
N PHE A 16 -11.82 -6.10 -16.13
CA PHE A 16 -12.39 -4.91 -15.48
C PHE A 16 -11.36 -4.18 -14.61
N VAL A 17 -10.61 -4.92 -13.79
CA VAL A 17 -9.58 -4.35 -12.90
C VAL A 17 -8.45 -3.74 -13.72
N TYR A 18 -7.98 -4.41 -14.78
CA TYR A 18 -6.97 -3.88 -15.69
C TYR A 18 -7.41 -2.55 -16.30
N ASN A 19 -8.61 -2.51 -16.89
CA ASN A 19 -9.15 -1.30 -17.52
C ASN A 19 -9.33 -0.14 -16.52
N LEU A 20 -9.71 -0.46 -15.28
CA LEU A 20 -9.89 0.53 -14.22
C LEU A 20 -8.57 1.07 -13.67
N VAL A 21 -7.57 0.20 -13.50
CA VAL A 21 -6.35 0.54 -12.76
C VAL A 21 -5.22 0.96 -13.70
N ARG A 22 -4.95 0.19 -14.76
CA ARG A 22 -3.83 0.43 -15.67
C ARG A 22 -4.16 1.47 -16.74
N LEU A 23 -5.39 1.44 -17.26
CA LEU A 23 -5.84 2.40 -18.29
C LEU A 23 -6.50 3.66 -17.71
N GLY A 24 -6.80 3.68 -16.40
CA GLY A 24 -7.40 4.85 -15.75
C GLY A 24 -8.86 5.15 -16.13
N ASN A 25 -9.58 4.18 -16.71
CA ASN A 25 -10.97 4.36 -17.10
C ASN A 25 -11.89 4.48 -15.86
N ASN A 26 -13.04 5.15 -16.02
CA ASN A 26 -14.08 5.10 -15.00
C ASN A 26 -14.73 3.70 -14.90
N PRO A 27 -15.35 3.33 -13.76
CA PRO A 27 -15.88 1.98 -13.56
C PRO A 27 -16.87 1.51 -14.64
N THR A 28 -17.75 2.39 -15.13
CA THR A 28 -18.74 2.01 -16.16
C THR A 28 -18.05 1.68 -17.47
N GLN A 29 -17.05 2.47 -17.87
CA GLN A 29 -16.28 2.20 -19.08
C GLN A 29 -15.43 0.94 -18.94
N SER A 30 -14.80 0.71 -17.78
CA SER A 30 -14.06 -0.52 -17.51
C SER A 30 -14.95 -1.77 -17.61
N ALA A 31 -16.19 -1.71 -17.13
CA ALA A 31 -17.15 -2.80 -17.26
C ALA A 31 -17.62 -2.99 -18.72
N ARG A 32 -17.78 -1.91 -19.48
CA ARG A 32 -18.11 -1.98 -20.90
C ARG A 32 -17.00 -2.68 -21.68
N LEU A 33 -15.76 -2.24 -21.50
CA LEU A 33 -14.58 -2.83 -22.17
C LEU A 33 -14.32 -4.27 -21.76
N ALA A 34 -14.64 -4.63 -20.51
CA ALA A 34 -14.58 -6.01 -20.04
C ALA A 34 -15.74 -6.90 -20.56
N GLY A 35 -16.68 -6.36 -21.34
CA GLY A 35 -17.76 -7.16 -21.95
C GLY A 35 -18.92 -7.49 -21.02
N TYR A 36 -19.19 -6.68 -19.99
CA TYR A 36 -20.41 -6.83 -19.20
C TYR A 36 -21.66 -6.38 -20.00
N LYS A 37 -22.72 -7.19 -19.96
CA LYS A 37 -23.99 -6.91 -20.66
C LYS A 37 -24.64 -5.61 -20.18
N ASP A 38 -24.63 -5.38 -18.87
CA ASP A 38 -25.17 -4.18 -18.22
C ASP A 38 -24.05 -3.43 -17.49
N PRO A 39 -23.23 -2.61 -18.18
CA PRO A 39 -22.01 -2.03 -17.62
C PRO A 39 -22.22 -1.17 -16.38
N LYS A 40 -23.28 -0.36 -16.34
CA LYS A 40 -23.57 0.53 -15.20
C LYS A 40 -23.85 -0.27 -13.92
N GLN A 41 -24.78 -1.23 -13.99
CA GLN A 41 -25.15 -2.05 -12.84
C GLN A 41 -23.99 -2.97 -12.42
N SER A 42 -23.30 -3.57 -13.40
CA SER A 42 -22.17 -4.45 -13.13
C SER A 42 -21.02 -3.69 -12.47
N ALA A 43 -20.66 -2.52 -13.00
CA ALA A 43 -19.64 -1.66 -12.41
C ALA A 43 -20.00 -1.27 -10.96
N PHE A 44 -21.25 -0.87 -10.71
CA PHE A 44 -21.74 -0.57 -9.37
C PHE A 44 -21.55 -1.76 -8.43
N ASN A 45 -22.00 -2.96 -8.82
CA ASN A 45 -21.86 -4.15 -7.98
C ASN A 45 -20.38 -4.51 -7.73
N LEU A 46 -19.52 -4.39 -8.74
CA LEU A 46 -18.10 -4.72 -8.65
C LEU A 46 -17.36 -3.76 -7.71
N VAL A 47 -17.57 -2.45 -7.81
CA VAL A 47 -16.84 -1.49 -6.94
C VAL A 47 -17.30 -1.51 -5.49
N HIS A 48 -18.50 -2.04 -5.20
CA HIS A 48 -19.02 -2.21 -3.84
C HIS A 48 -18.73 -3.61 -3.25
N SER A 49 -18.21 -4.55 -4.05
CA SER A 49 -17.88 -5.88 -3.56
C SER A 49 -16.55 -5.86 -2.78
N PRO A 50 -16.51 -6.29 -1.50
CA PRO A 50 -15.27 -6.31 -0.71
C PRO A 50 -14.13 -7.07 -1.38
N LYS A 51 -14.45 -8.20 -2.03
CA LYS A 51 -13.48 -9.03 -2.76
C LYS A 51 -12.87 -8.27 -3.95
N MET A 52 -13.68 -7.56 -4.71
CA MET A 52 -13.19 -6.74 -5.83
C MET A 52 -12.42 -5.52 -5.36
N ILE A 53 -12.85 -4.88 -4.26
CA ILE A 53 -12.11 -3.77 -3.64
C ILE A 53 -10.70 -4.24 -3.25
N ALA A 54 -10.58 -5.41 -2.61
CA ALA A 54 -9.28 -6.00 -2.28
C ALA A 54 -8.43 -6.24 -3.53
N ARG A 55 -9.02 -6.78 -4.61
CA ARG A 55 -8.32 -7.00 -5.89
C ARG A 55 -7.84 -5.71 -6.55
N ILE A 56 -8.68 -4.67 -6.56
CA ILE A 56 -8.34 -3.35 -7.10
C ILE A 56 -7.18 -2.75 -6.30
N ARG A 57 -7.22 -2.85 -4.97
CA ARG A 57 -6.13 -2.39 -4.11
C ARG A 57 -4.83 -3.14 -4.41
N GLN A 58 -4.90 -4.46 -4.51
CA GLN A 58 -3.74 -5.28 -4.85
C GLN A 58 -3.17 -4.90 -6.22
N GLU A 59 -4.01 -4.69 -7.24
CA GLU A 59 -3.52 -4.31 -8.57
C GLU A 59 -2.90 -2.91 -8.58
N ARG A 60 -3.50 -1.94 -7.88
CA ARG A 60 -2.90 -0.61 -7.70
C ARG A 60 -1.54 -0.71 -7.01
N HIS A 61 -1.44 -1.53 -5.98
CA HIS A 61 -0.18 -1.74 -5.27
C HIS A 61 0.91 -2.29 -6.20
N LYS A 62 0.55 -3.25 -7.08
CA LYS A 62 1.48 -3.74 -8.12
C LYS A 62 1.93 -2.61 -9.03
N VAL A 63 1.02 -1.78 -9.55
CA VAL A 63 1.39 -0.61 -10.39
C VAL A 63 2.37 0.30 -9.66
N TYR A 64 2.08 0.63 -8.41
CA TYR A 64 2.96 1.48 -7.61
C TYR A 64 4.36 0.90 -7.45
N GLN A 65 4.45 -0.40 -7.13
CA GLN A 65 5.73 -1.06 -6.86
C GLN A 65 6.54 -1.37 -8.11
N THR A 66 5.88 -1.62 -9.25
CA THR A 66 6.56 -2.08 -10.47
C THR A 66 6.83 -0.96 -11.45
N ASP A 67 5.82 -0.15 -11.76
CA ASP A 67 5.93 0.86 -12.82
C ASP A 67 6.31 2.22 -12.23
N LEU A 68 5.61 2.65 -11.17
CA LEU A 68 5.72 4.02 -10.67
C LEU A 68 6.93 4.22 -9.74
N ALA A 69 7.31 3.22 -8.95
CA ALA A 69 8.44 3.35 -8.03
C ALA A 69 9.77 3.60 -8.76
N PRO A 70 10.15 2.87 -9.83
CA PRO A 70 11.36 3.18 -10.59
C PRO A 70 11.33 4.57 -11.23
N ILE A 71 10.17 4.98 -11.78
CA ILE A 71 10.00 6.33 -12.35
C ILE A 71 10.21 7.39 -11.28
N ALA A 72 9.59 7.24 -10.11
CA ALA A 72 9.74 8.16 -8.99
C ALA A 72 11.21 8.27 -8.55
N VAL A 73 11.93 7.15 -8.46
CA VAL A 73 13.37 7.15 -8.13
C VAL A 73 14.19 7.89 -9.20
N SER A 74 13.91 7.67 -10.49
CA SER A 74 14.59 8.39 -11.58
C SER A 74 14.34 9.90 -11.51
N THR A 75 13.07 10.30 -11.34
CA THR A 75 12.69 11.71 -11.23
C THR A 75 13.36 12.38 -10.04
N LEU A 76 13.38 11.72 -8.87
CA LEU A 76 14.06 12.26 -7.69
C LEU A 76 15.56 12.42 -7.93
N LYS A 77 16.20 11.46 -8.60
CA LYS A 77 17.62 11.53 -8.97
C LYS A 77 17.90 12.71 -9.91
N GLU A 78 17.08 12.87 -10.95
CA GLU A 78 17.20 13.98 -11.91
C GLU A 78 17.07 15.33 -11.21
N VAL A 79 16.02 15.51 -10.39
CA VAL A 79 15.81 16.75 -9.64
C VAL A 79 16.96 17.05 -8.68
N MET A 80 17.51 16.05 -7.98
CA MET A 80 18.66 16.27 -7.08
C MET A 80 19.93 16.70 -7.82
N GLN A 81 20.10 16.29 -9.08
CA GLN A 81 21.29 16.56 -9.88
C GLN A 81 21.16 17.84 -10.74
N ASP A 82 19.95 18.32 -10.98
CA ASP A 82 19.68 19.51 -11.78
C ASP A 82 20.13 20.79 -11.06
N THR A 83 21.19 21.44 -11.55
CA THR A 83 21.71 22.69 -10.95
C THR A 83 20.80 23.89 -11.16
N GLU A 84 19.93 23.85 -12.17
CA GLU A 84 19.00 24.91 -12.52
C GLU A 84 17.68 24.80 -11.73
N ALA A 85 17.39 23.63 -11.17
CA ALA A 85 16.23 23.44 -10.31
C ALA A 85 16.32 24.30 -9.03
N PRO A 86 15.20 24.88 -8.55
CA PRO A 86 15.17 25.61 -7.29
C PRO A 86 15.76 24.80 -6.14
N SER A 87 16.59 25.43 -5.30
CA SER A 87 17.24 24.74 -4.17
C SER A 87 16.24 24.05 -3.23
N SER A 88 15.05 24.61 -3.05
CA SER A 88 13.97 23.98 -2.28
C SER A 88 13.48 22.67 -2.89
N ALA A 89 13.39 22.57 -4.22
CA ALA A 89 12.97 21.35 -4.91
C ALA A 89 14.04 20.25 -4.77
N ARG A 90 15.32 20.61 -4.89
CA ARG A 90 16.45 19.69 -4.68
C ARG A 90 16.49 19.13 -3.26
N VAL A 91 16.34 20.02 -2.27
CA VAL A 91 16.29 19.64 -0.85
C VAL A 91 15.08 18.75 -0.57
N ALA A 92 13.91 19.06 -1.14
CA ALA A 92 12.72 18.22 -1.00
C ALA A 92 12.94 16.82 -1.58
N ALA A 93 13.50 16.71 -2.80
CA ALA A 93 13.78 15.43 -3.43
C ALA A 93 14.78 14.58 -2.62
N ALA A 94 15.85 15.20 -2.12
CA ALA A 94 16.83 14.54 -1.25
C ALA A 94 16.20 14.06 0.06
N ARG A 95 15.37 14.91 0.69
CA ARG A 95 14.64 14.56 1.90
C ARG A 95 13.72 13.37 1.69
N SER A 96 12.94 13.35 0.60
CA SER A 96 12.06 12.23 0.30
C SER A 96 12.83 10.93 0.10
N CYS A 97 14.01 10.96 -0.53
CA CYS A 97 14.87 9.77 -0.64
C CYS A 97 15.32 9.24 0.73
N LEU A 98 15.76 10.12 1.63
CA LEU A 98 16.20 9.75 2.97
C LEU A 98 15.04 9.23 3.85
N GLU A 99 13.84 9.80 3.72
CA GLU A 99 12.65 9.30 4.41
C GLU A 99 12.25 7.90 3.90
N LEU A 100 12.35 7.65 2.59
CA LEU A 100 12.08 6.34 1.99
C LEU A 100 13.13 5.28 2.34
N ALA A 101 14.41 5.67 2.46
CA ALA A 101 15.49 4.81 2.94
C ALA A 101 15.36 4.47 4.44
N GLY A 102 14.54 5.23 5.17
CA GLY A 102 14.40 5.11 6.62
C GLY A 102 15.53 5.79 7.39
N ASP A 103 16.29 6.70 6.77
CA ASP A 103 17.33 7.49 7.45
C ASP A 103 16.72 8.72 8.16
N LEU A 104 15.52 9.13 7.78
CA LEU A 104 14.81 10.29 8.33
C LEU A 104 13.37 9.96 8.77
N GLY A 105 12.88 10.66 9.80
CA GLY A 105 11.48 10.62 10.23
C GLY A 105 11.14 9.51 11.23
N LYS A 106 9.85 9.28 11.51
CA LYS A 106 9.41 8.30 12.53
C LYS A 106 9.81 6.86 12.21
N HIS A 107 10.02 6.55 10.93
CA HIS A 107 10.45 5.23 10.47
C HIS A 107 11.93 4.95 10.74
N SER A 108 12.78 5.96 10.86
CA SER A 108 14.20 5.77 11.19
C SER A 108 14.40 5.25 12.62
N GLN A 109 13.55 5.68 13.55
CA GLN A 109 13.57 5.14 14.92
C GLN A 109 12.95 3.75 15.04
N ALA A 110 12.00 3.40 14.17
CA ALA A 110 11.40 2.07 14.15
C ALA A 110 12.39 1.01 13.65
N ASN A 111 13.15 1.31 12.59
CA ASN A 111 14.18 0.40 12.08
C ASN A 111 15.33 0.19 13.09
N GLN A 112 15.77 1.25 13.79
CA GLN A 112 16.79 1.12 14.84
C GLN A 112 16.36 0.21 16.01
N LYS A 113 15.06 0.13 16.31
CA LYS A 113 14.51 -0.73 17.37
C LYS A 113 14.09 -2.12 16.89
N ALA A 114 13.73 -2.26 15.62
CA ALA A 114 13.28 -3.54 15.05
C ALA A 114 14.45 -4.47 14.69
N ASP A 115 15.62 -3.93 14.34
CA ASP A 115 16.83 -4.73 14.03
C ASP A 115 17.67 -5.11 15.26
N LYS A 116 17.34 -4.58 16.45
CA LYS A 116 17.93 -5.08 17.71
C LYS A 116 17.28 -6.42 18.04
N SER A 117 18.09 -7.46 18.25
CA SER A 117 17.62 -8.70 18.86
C SER A 117 17.03 -8.39 20.25
N LEU A 118 15.95 -9.06 20.64
CA LEU A 118 15.36 -8.90 21.99
C LEU A 118 16.39 -9.15 23.11
N SER A 119 17.41 -9.97 22.82
CA SER A 119 18.52 -10.28 23.71
C SER A 119 19.49 -9.11 23.91
N ASP A 120 19.49 -8.13 23.01
CA ASP A 120 20.40 -6.97 23.01
C ASP A 120 19.70 -5.68 23.48
N MET A 121 18.46 -5.78 23.94
CA MET A 121 17.68 -4.66 24.46
C MET A 121 17.90 -4.49 25.96
N SER A 122 17.91 -3.24 26.43
CA SER A 122 17.93 -2.98 27.87
C SER A 122 16.59 -3.36 28.52
N VAL A 123 16.58 -3.51 29.85
CA VAL A 123 15.37 -3.84 30.62
C VAL A 123 14.28 -2.78 30.41
N GLU A 124 14.68 -1.51 30.31
CA GLU A 124 13.79 -0.37 30.06
C GLU A 124 13.22 -0.39 28.64
N GLU A 125 14.04 -0.77 27.64
CA GLU A 125 13.58 -0.93 26.25
C GLU A 125 12.56 -2.07 26.13
N LEU A 126 12.78 -3.19 26.83
CA LEU A 126 11.85 -4.33 26.88
C LEU A 126 10.53 -3.97 27.59
N ALA A 127 10.59 -3.23 28.70
CA ALA A 127 9.39 -2.76 29.41
C ALA A 127 8.50 -1.89 28.51
N ALA A 128 9.09 -0.96 27.75
CA ALA A 128 8.34 -0.11 26.82
C ALA A 128 7.67 -0.89 25.68
N ILE A 129 8.25 -2.03 25.26
CA ILE A 129 7.63 -2.92 24.26
C ILE A 129 6.43 -3.66 24.85
N ILE A 130 6.54 -4.13 26.10
CA ILE A 130 5.44 -4.79 26.83
C ILE A 130 4.25 -3.81 26.98
N ASP A 131 4.51 -2.58 27.44
CA ASP A 131 3.47 -1.55 27.60
C ASP A 131 2.73 -1.26 26.28
N LYS A 132 3.48 -1.20 25.18
CA LYS A 132 2.91 -1.01 23.84
C LYS A 132 2.03 -2.18 23.43
N LEU A 133 2.50 -3.42 23.62
CA LEU A 133 1.76 -4.63 23.26
C LEU A 133 0.50 -4.81 24.10
N ASP A 134 0.53 -4.45 25.38
CA ASP A 134 -0.65 -4.49 26.24
C ASP A 134 -1.67 -3.41 25.83
N GLY A 135 -1.22 -2.22 25.43
CA GLY A 135 -2.08 -1.22 24.81
C GLY A 135 -2.73 -1.70 23.51
N GLU A 136 -1.99 -2.44 22.67
CA GLU A 136 -2.54 -3.05 21.45
C GLU A 136 -3.55 -4.17 21.75
N LYS A 137 -3.28 -5.03 22.75
CA LYS A 137 -4.23 -6.06 23.21
C LYS A 137 -5.55 -5.46 23.67
N VAL A 138 -5.50 -4.38 24.45
CA VAL A 138 -6.71 -3.69 24.93
C VAL A 138 -7.52 -3.11 23.77
N ARG A 139 -6.86 -2.57 22.73
CA ARG A 139 -7.55 -2.06 21.53
C ARG A 139 -8.16 -3.15 20.66
N LEU A 140 -7.59 -4.36 20.68
CA LEU A 140 -8.10 -5.53 19.96
C LEU A 140 -9.15 -6.33 20.75
N ALA A 141 -9.28 -6.08 22.05
CA ALA A 141 -10.32 -6.71 22.87
C ALA A 141 -11.70 -6.23 22.39
N LYS A 142 -12.49 -7.14 21.81
CA LYS A 142 -13.92 -6.90 21.55
C LYS A 142 -14.69 -7.07 22.84
N ASP A 143 -15.53 -6.09 23.15
CA ASP A 143 -16.52 -6.20 24.22
C ASP A 143 -17.51 -7.32 23.88
N VAL A 144 -17.59 -8.32 24.76
CA VAL A 144 -18.46 -9.51 24.64
C VAL A 144 -19.44 -9.58 25.82
N THR A 145 -19.83 -8.42 26.36
CA THR A 145 -20.85 -8.37 27.42
C THR A 145 -22.22 -8.81 26.83
N PRO A 146 -22.91 -9.81 27.42
CA PRO A 146 -24.14 -10.42 26.88
C PRO A 146 -25.36 -9.51 26.83
#